data_AF-A0A3C0L4T7-F1
#
_entry.id   AF-A0A3C0L4T7-F1
#
_cell.length_a   1.000
_cell.length_b   1.000
_cell.length_c   1.000
_cell.angle_alpha   90.00
_cell.angle_beta   90.00
_cell.angle_gamma   90.00
#
_symmetry.space_group_name_H-M   'P 1'
#
loop_
_entity.id
_entity.type
_entity.pdbx_description
1 polymer ?
#
loop_
_entity_poly.entity_id
_entity_poly.type
_entity_poly.pdbx_seq_one_letter_code
_entity_poly.pdbx_strand_id
1 'polypeptide(L)'
;MVPTSPKILALSGGVGGAKLALGLAQVVPSDALTVVVNTGDDFEHLGLKVCPDLDTLMYTLSGLANQTLGWGQQDETWQFLDALKRLGGDTWFGLGDRDLATHVHRTALLAQGDSLSAVTAGLMRSLGVLTQVVPMTDDSVATLIHCQNGETLSFQHYFVRDRCEPLIKGISFQGIETARRAPEFEQLIAYGDLSQ
;
A
#
# COMPACT_ATOMS: atom_id res chain seq x y z
N MET A 1 -27.04 18.64 21.28
CA MET A 1 -26.17 17.53 20.83
C MET A 1 -24.81 18.12 20.55
N VAL A 2 -23.80 17.62 21.26
CA VAL A 2 -22.39 18.03 21.13
C VAL A 2 -21.90 17.67 19.73
N PRO A 3 -21.01 18.46 19.09
CA PRO A 3 -20.65 18.28 17.68
C PRO A 3 -20.09 16.88 17.47
N THR A 4 -20.54 16.20 16.43
CA THR A 4 -19.87 15.01 15.90
C THR A 4 -18.40 15.36 15.73
N SER A 5 -17.49 14.58 16.35
CA SER A 5 -16.04 14.78 16.21
C SER A 5 -15.68 15.02 14.74
N PRO A 6 -14.81 15.99 14.41
CA PRO A 6 -14.46 16.28 13.04
C PRO A 6 -13.90 15.02 12.37
N LYS A 7 -14.48 14.65 11.22
CA LYS A 7 -13.96 13.55 10.41
C LYS A 7 -12.71 14.03 9.67
N ILE A 8 -11.60 13.34 9.89
CA ILE A 8 -10.31 13.62 9.27
C ILE A 8 -10.07 12.56 8.20
N LEU A 9 -9.88 13.02 6.97
CA LEU A 9 -9.39 12.19 5.87
C LEU A 9 -7.94 12.56 5.60
N ALA A 10 -7.04 11.58 5.69
CA ALA A 10 -5.64 11.72 5.34
C ALA A 10 -5.35 10.93 4.07
N LEU A 11 -4.68 11.55 3.09
CA LEU A 11 -4.11 10.85 1.95
C LEU A 11 -2.70 10.37 2.32
N SER A 12 -2.41 9.10 2.06
CA SER A 12 -1.13 8.49 2.41
C SER A 12 -0.49 7.76 1.24
N GLY A 13 0.82 7.93 1.10
CA GLY A 13 1.69 7.16 0.21
C GLY A 13 3.10 7.12 0.80
N GLY A 14 3.78 5.99 0.63
CA GLY A 14 5.10 5.70 1.18
C GLY A 14 5.23 5.82 2.70
N VAL A 15 6.48 5.77 3.14
CA VAL A 15 6.87 5.84 4.57
C VAL A 15 6.49 7.17 5.22
N GLY A 16 6.57 8.28 4.47
CA GLY A 16 6.21 9.61 4.97
C GLY A 16 4.73 9.71 5.33
N GLY A 17 3.85 9.23 4.45
CA GLY A 17 2.41 9.18 4.70
C GLY A 17 2.07 8.28 5.90
N ALA A 18 2.71 7.12 6.02
CA ALA A 18 2.51 6.22 7.14
C ALA A 18 2.90 6.84 8.49
N LYS A 19 4.01 7.59 8.55
CA LYS A 19 4.43 8.31 9.78
C LYS A 19 3.46 9.43 10.15
N LEU A 20 2.95 10.18 9.17
CA LEU A 20 1.94 11.21 9.41
C LEU A 20 0.65 10.58 9.95
N ALA A 21 0.17 9.52 9.31
CA ALA A 21 -1.02 8.78 9.73
C ALA A 21 -0.87 8.22 11.16
N LEU A 22 0.31 7.69 11.50
CA LEU A 22 0.63 7.23 12.86
C LEU A 22 0.52 8.38 13.88
N GLY A 23 1.11 9.54 13.58
CA GLY A 23 1.02 10.72 14.46
C GLY A 23 -0.42 11.18 14.65
N LEU A 24 -1.22 11.22 13.57
CA LEU A 24 -2.65 11.55 13.64
C LEU A 24 -3.41 10.55 14.50
N ALA A 25 -3.21 9.24 14.28
CA ALA A 25 -3.89 8.17 15.02
C ALA A 25 -3.60 8.21 16.54
N GLN A 26 -2.51 8.84 16.97
CA GLN A 26 -2.17 9.00 18.39
C GLN A 26 -2.84 10.22 19.04
N VAL A 27 -3.27 11.21 18.26
CA VAL A 27 -3.79 12.50 18.79
C VAL A 27 -5.27 12.72 18.52
N VAL A 28 -5.91 11.83 17.75
CA VAL A 28 -7.34 11.90 17.44
C VAL A 28 -8.05 10.61 17.87
N PRO A 29 -9.36 10.66 18.16
CA PRO A 29 -10.15 9.45 18.38
C PRO A 29 -10.03 8.49 17.20
N SER A 30 -9.97 7.18 17.47
CA SER A 30 -9.75 6.16 16.43
C SER A 30 -10.85 6.14 15.36
N ASP A 31 -12.06 6.58 15.70
CA ASP A 31 -13.22 6.70 14.81
C ASP A 31 -13.29 8.04 14.05
N ALA A 32 -12.37 8.98 14.36
CA ALA A 32 -12.31 10.28 13.70
C ALA A 32 -11.38 10.28 12.47
N LEU A 33 -10.45 9.32 12.35
CA LEU A 33 -9.46 9.27 11.27
C LEU A 33 -9.76 8.16 10.26
N THR A 34 -9.82 8.53 8.99
CA THR A 34 -9.71 7.60 7.87
C THR A 34 -8.50 7.94 7.00
N VAL A 35 -7.73 6.92 6.65
CA VAL A 35 -6.55 7.08 5.79
C VAL A 35 -6.84 6.43 4.43
N VAL A 36 -6.79 7.24 3.37
CA VAL A 36 -6.92 6.78 1.98
C VAL A 36 -5.51 6.60 1.41
N VAL A 37 -5.21 5.40 0.93
CA VAL A 37 -3.85 4.98 0.60
C VAL A 37 -3.67 4.82 -0.90
N ASN A 38 -2.55 5.32 -1.41
CA ASN A 38 -2.12 5.12 -2.80
C ASN A 38 -2.06 3.63 -3.15
N THR A 39 -2.57 3.26 -4.33
CA THR A 39 -2.44 1.92 -4.92
C THR A 39 -1.69 1.92 -6.24
N GLY A 40 -1.19 3.08 -6.68
CA GLY A 40 -0.43 3.22 -7.94
C GLY A 40 0.90 2.48 -7.94
N ASP A 41 1.41 2.12 -6.75
CA ASP A 41 2.67 1.39 -6.58
C ASP A 41 2.45 -0.12 -6.43
N ASP A 42 1.19 -0.56 -6.44
CA ASP A 42 0.84 -1.96 -6.39
C ASP A 42 1.29 -2.67 -7.66
N PHE A 43 1.77 -3.90 -7.51
CA PHE A 43 2.26 -4.69 -8.64
C PHE A 43 2.17 -6.18 -8.34
N GLU A 44 2.43 -7.00 -9.36
CA GLU A 44 2.56 -8.43 -9.20
C GLU A 44 4.05 -8.82 -9.17
N HIS A 45 4.42 -9.62 -8.17
CA HIS A 45 5.75 -10.20 -8.06
C HIS A 45 5.64 -11.67 -7.68
N LEU A 46 6.28 -12.57 -8.45
CA LEU A 46 6.20 -14.02 -8.23
C LEU A 46 4.75 -14.57 -8.22
N GLY A 47 3.84 -13.93 -8.96
CA GLY A 47 2.42 -14.25 -8.98
C GLY A 47 1.64 -13.79 -7.75
N LEU A 48 2.24 -12.95 -6.89
CA LEU A 48 1.64 -12.41 -5.69
C LEU A 48 1.32 -10.93 -5.87
N LYS A 49 0.14 -10.52 -5.39
CA LYS A 49 -0.25 -9.11 -5.31
C LYS A 49 0.47 -8.43 -4.15
N VAL A 50 1.34 -7.48 -4.48
CA VAL A 50 2.09 -6.66 -3.52
C VAL A 50 1.49 -5.25 -3.53
N CYS A 51 1.24 -4.70 -2.33
CA CYS A 51 0.62 -3.39 -2.16
C CYS A 51 1.47 -2.52 -1.21
N PRO A 52 2.61 -1.96 -1.68
CA PRO A 52 3.66 -1.45 -0.81
C PRO A 52 3.21 -0.35 0.16
N ASP A 53 2.37 0.57 -0.27
CA ASP A 53 1.89 1.68 0.57
C ASP A 53 0.87 1.23 1.60
N LEU A 54 -0.03 0.30 1.23
CA LEU A 54 -0.97 -0.34 2.15
C LEU A 54 -0.22 -1.16 3.21
N ASP A 55 0.76 -1.96 2.79
CA ASP A 55 1.58 -2.79 3.67
C ASP A 55 2.42 -1.94 4.63
N THR A 56 3.05 -0.88 4.11
CA THR A 56 3.83 0.07 4.93
C THR A 56 2.97 0.73 6.00
N LEU A 57 1.78 1.22 5.62
CA LEU A 57 0.86 1.82 6.58
C LEU A 57 0.38 0.81 7.62
N MET A 58 0.00 -0.39 7.16
CA MET A 58 -0.47 -1.49 8.00
C MET A 58 0.55 -1.84 9.08
N TYR A 59 1.80 -2.12 8.68
CA TYR A 59 2.85 -2.48 9.62
C TYR A 59 3.23 -1.32 10.53
N THR A 60 3.13 -0.08 10.05
CA THR A 60 3.40 1.11 10.88
C THR A 60 2.35 1.25 11.98
N LEU A 61 1.06 1.16 11.63
CA LEU A 61 -0.04 1.31 12.58
C LEU A 61 -0.18 0.12 13.53
N SER A 62 0.22 -1.09 13.11
CA SER A 62 0.22 -2.28 13.97
C SER A 62 1.44 -2.38 14.88
N GLY A 63 2.43 -1.47 14.74
CA GLY A 63 3.69 -1.53 15.48
C GLY A 63 4.64 -2.65 15.03
N LEU A 64 4.44 -3.19 13.82
CA LEU A 64 5.27 -4.25 13.24
C LEU A 64 6.33 -3.74 12.25
N ALA A 65 6.29 -2.48 11.85
CA ALA A 65 7.21 -1.91 10.86
C ALA A 65 8.67 -1.97 11.30
N ASN A 66 9.56 -2.31 10.37
CA ASN A 66 11.00 -2.25 10.61
C ASN A 66 11.49 -0.79 10.60
N GLN A 67 11.75 -0.24 11.79
CA GLN A 67 12.20 1.15 11.92
C GLN A 67 13.63 1.38 11.44
N THR A 68 14.47 0.35 11.39
CA THR A 68 15.88 0.44 10.99
C THR A 68 16.03 0.44 9.48
N LEU A 69 15.37 -0.50 8.79
CA LEU A 69 15.37 -0.58 7.33
C LEU A 69 14.44 0.45 6.70
N GLY A 70 13.40 0.86 7.42
CA GLY A 70 12.38 1.81 6.94
C GLY A 70 11.31 1.20 6.04
N TRP A 71 11.36 -0.12 5.81
CA TRP A 71 10.41 -0.88 5.00
C TRP A 71 10.30 -2.32 5.54
N GLY A 72 9.20 -3.00 5.21
CA GLY A 72 8.93 -4.37 5.68
C GLY A 72 8.65 -4.45 7.18
N GLN A 73 8.60 -5.68 7.68
CA GLN A 73 8.31 -6.00 9.07
C GLN A 73 9.61 -6.17 9.90
N GLN A 74 9.50 -5.94 11.21
CA GLN A 74 10.56 -6.21 12.18
C GLN A 74 10.70 -7.72 12.43
N ASP A 75 11.90 -8.15 12.81
CA ASP A 75 12.26 -9.56 13.05
C ASP A 75 11.97 -10.49 11.86
N GLU A 76 12.24 -9.98 10.67
CA GLU A 76 12.07 -10.67 9.40
C GLU A 76 13.17 -11.70 9.14
N THR A 77 12.80 -12.83 8.54
CA THR A 77 13.75 -13.80 7.99
C THR A 77 13.65 -13.83 6.46
N TRP A 78 14.70 -14.32 5.81
CA TRP A 78 14.86 -14.25 4.35
C TRP A 78 14.99 -15.64 3.71
N GLN A 79 14.47 -16.67 4.40
CA GLN A 79 14.70 -18.06 3.99
C GLN A 79 14.02 -18.37 2.66
N PHE A 80 12.84 -17.77 2.41
CA PHE A 80 12.16 -17.89 1.12
C PHE A 80 13.03 -17.38 -0.03
N LEU A 81 13.58 -16.16 0.06
CA LEU A 81 14.43 -15.61 -1.00
C LEU A 81 15.73 -16.39 -1.16
N ASP A 82 16.34 -16.86 -0.07
CA ASP A 82 17.53 -17.70 -0.13
C ASP A 82 17.27 -19.01 -0.87
N ALA A 83 16.12 -19.64 -0.63
CA ALA A 83 15.70 -20.84 -1.34
C ALA A 83 15.37 -20.53 -2.82
N LEU A 84 14.63 -19.45 -3.09
CA LEU A 84 14.25 -19.03 -4.43
C LEU A 84 15.48 -18.72 -5.30
N LYS A 85 16.48 -18.06 -4.73
CA LYS A 85 17.76 -17.78 -5.41
C LYS A 85 18.48 -19.06 -5.84
N ARG A 86 18.47 -20.10 -5.00
CA ARG A 86 19.08 -21.41 -5.35
C ARG A 86 18.36 -22.10 -6.51
N LEU A 87 17.08 -21.80 -6.70
CA LEU A 87 16.28 -22.28 -7.84
C LEU A 87 16.43 -21.39 -9.09
N GLY A 88 17.16 -20.27 -9.01
CA GLY A 88 17.33 -19.31 -10.10
C GLY A 88 16.16 -18.34 -10.28
N GLY A 89 15.32 -18.17 -9.27
CA GLY A 89 14.21 -17.20 -9.29
C GLY A 89 14.64 -15.75 -9.04
N ASP A 90 13.73 -14.83 -9.35
CA ASP A 90 13.94 -13.40 -9.16
C ASP A 90 13.89 -13.01 -7.67
N THR A 91 14.96 -12.37 -7.18
CA THR A 91 15.07 -11.89 -5.80
C THR A 91 15.41 -10.40 -5.72
N TRP A 92 15.06 -9.63 -6.75
CA TRP A 92 15.36 -8.20 -6.81
C TRP A 92 14.47 -7.37 -5.87
N PHE A 93 13.28 -7.88 -5.53
CA PHE A 93 12.39 -7.30 -4.54
C PHE A 93 12.50 -8.08 -3.22
N GLY A 94 12.69 -7.36 -2.12
CA GLY A 94 12.83 -7.97 -0.81
C GLY A 94 11.48 -8.45 -0.28
N LEU A 95 11.22 -9.75 -0.33
CA LEU A 95 10.12 -10.41 0.37
C LEU A 95 10.61 -11.18 1.58
N GLY A 96 10.34 -10.63 2.76
CA GLY A 96 10.55 -11.33 4.03
C GLY A 96 9.55 -12.46 4.24
N ASP A 97 9.87 -13.42 5.11
CA ASP A 97 9.02 -14.60 5.33
C ASP A 97 7.64 -14.25 5.96
N ARG A 98 7.55 -13.23 6.83
CA ARG A 98 6.27 -12.74 7.38
C ARG A 98 5.54 -11.85 6.38
N ASP A 99 6.28 -11.03 5.64
CA ASP A 99 5.72 -10.18 4.58
C ASP A 99 5.10 -11.02 3.45
N LEU A 100 5.76 -12.12 3.09
CA LEU A 100 5.25 -13.12 2.15
C LEU A 100 3.89 -13.66 2.59
N ALA A 101 3.66 -13.88 3.88
CA ALA A 101 2.37 -14.35 4.38
C ALA A 101 1.24 -13.35 4.07
N THR A 102 1.51 -12.04 4.21
CA THR A 102 0.56 -10.98 3.83
C THR A 102 0.20 -11.08 2.36
N HIS A 103 1.20 -11.20 1.48
CA HIS A 103 0.96 -11.22 0.03
C HIS A 103 0.26 -12.50 -0.43
N VAL A 104 0.64 -13.66 0.12
CA VAL A 104 -0.04 -14.94 -0.15
C VAL A 104 -1.49 -14.87 0.26
N HIS A 105 -1.78 -14.39 1.47
CA HIS A 105 -3.15 -14.29 1.97
C HIS A 105 -3.99 -13.29 1.16
N ARG A 106 -3.45 -12.09 0.88
CA ARG A 106 -4.09 -11.10 0.01
C ARG A 106 -4.44 -11.68 -1.35
N THR A 107 -3.46 -12.31 -2.00
CA THR A 107 -3.62 -12.88 -3.34
C THR A 107 -4.70 -13.96 -3.35
N ALA A 108 -4.72 -14.83 -2.32
CA ALA A 108 -5.74 -15.87 -2.20
C ALA A 108 -7.15 -15.30 -2.03
N LEU A 109 -7.33 -14.23 -1.26
CA LEU A 109 -8.65 -13.59 -1.07
C LEU A 109 -9.12 -12.86 -2.33
N LEU A 110 -8.22 -12.11 -2.99
CA LEU A 110 -8.53 -11.47 -4.28
C LEU A 110 -8.93 -12.51 -5.34
N ALA A 111 -8.26 -13.67 -5.38
CA ALA A 111 -8.61 -14.76 -6.28
C ALA A 111 -9.98 -15.41 -5.97
N GLN A 112 -10.51 -15.23 -4.76
CA GLN A 112 -11.87 -15.66 -4.38
C GLN A 112 -12.94 -14.63 -4.76
N GLY A 113 -12.54 -13.46 -5.28
CA GLY A 113 -13.44 -12.38 -5.71
C GLY A 113 -13.63 -11.27 -4.68
N ASP A 114 -12.90 -11.29 -3.55
CA ASP A 114 -12.92 -10.18 -2.61
C ASP A 114 -12.28 -8.91 -3.24
N SER A 115 -12.78 -7.73 -2.88
CA SER A 115 -12.18 -6.47 -3.31
C SER A 115 -10.93 -6.11 -2.50
N LEU A 116 -10.07 -5.26 -3.04
CA LEU A 116 -8.87 -4.79 -2.32
C LEU A 116 -9.24 -4.08 -1.00
N SER A 117 -10.34 -3.35 -0.97
CA SER A 117 -10.89 -2.69 0.21
C SER A 117 -11.27 -3.71 1.29
N ALA A 118 -12.00 -4.77 0.92
CA ALA A 118 -12.39 -5.84 1.84
C ALA A 118 -11.16 -6.58 2.40
N VAL A 119 -10.22 -6.92 1.53
CA VAL A 119 -8.98 -7.61 1.91
C VAL A 119 -8.13 -6.73 2.84
N THR A 120 -7.93 -5.47 2.49
CA THR A 120 -7.23 -4.48 3.32
C THR A 120 -7.85 -4.38 4.71
N ALA A 121 -9.19 -4.24 4.79
CA ALA A 121 -9.90 -4.15 6.06
C ALA A 121 -9.75 -5.42 6.92
N GLY A 122 -9.73 -6.60 6.29
CA GLY A 122 -9.48 -7.88 6.96
C GLY A 122 -8.08 -8.00 7.53
N LEU A 123 -7.06 -7.63 6.76
CA LEU A 123 -5.65 -7.65 7.16
C LEU A 123 -5.38 -6.67 8.31
N MET A 124 -5.84 -5.43 8.18
CA MET A 124 -5.71 -4.39 9.22
C MET A 124 -6.29 -4.87 10.56
N ARG A 125 -7.50 -5.43 10.53
CA ARG A 125 -8.17 -5.97 11.72
C ARG A 125 -7.41 -7.13 12.35
N SER A 126 -6.86 -8.02 11.53
CA SER A 126 -6.08 -9.18 12.00
C SER A 126 -4.80 -8.77 12.72
N LEU A 127 -4.24 -7.62 12.36
CA LEU A 127 -3.05 -7.04 12.99
C LEU A 127 -3.38 -5.99 14.07
N GLY A 128 -4.66 -5.84 14.46
CA GLY A 128 -5.07 -4.94 15.54
C GLY A 128 -5.06 -3.45 15.19
N VAL A 129 -5.05 -3.10 13.90
CA VAL A 129 -5.13 -1.70 13.46
C VAL A 129 -6.56 -1.18 13.64
N LEU A 130 -6.73 -0.16 14.48
CA LEU A 130 -8.02 0.45 14.80
C LEU A 130 -8.43 1.55 13.81
N THR A 131 -7.45 2.23 13.21
CA THR A 131 -7.68 3.30 12.24
C THR A 131 -8.31 2.73 10.97
N GLN A 132 -9.33 3.41 10.45
CA GLN A 132 -9.91 3.01 9.17
C GLN A 132 -8.92 3.29 8.04
N VAL A 133 -8.56 2.26 7.28
CA VAL A 133 -7.69 2.36 6.11
C VAL A 133 -8.45 1.90 4.88
N VAL A 134 -8.41 2.71 3.82
CA VAL A 134 -9.13 2.48 2.57
C VAL A 134 -8.13 2.64 1.42
N PRO A 135 -8.05 1.70 0.45
CA PRO A 135 -7.29 1.95 -0.77
C PRO A 135 -7.94 3.08 -1.59
N MET A 136 -7.17 3.84 -2.37
CA MET A 136 -7.75 4.89 -3.21
C MET A 136 -8.73 4.33 -4.26
N THR A 137 -8.54 3.09 -4.69
CA THR A 137 -9.39 2.37 -5.63
C THR A 137 -9.27 0.86 -5.42
N ASP A 138 -10.32 0.10 -5.77
CA ASP A 138 -10.27 -1.36 -5.92
C ASP A 138 -9.80 -1.76 -7.33
N ASP A 139 -9.79 -0.83 -8.28
CA ASP A 139 -9.35 -1.06 -9.66
C ASP A 139 -7.82 -1.05 -9.77
N SER A 140 -7.31 -1.64 -10.84
CA SER A 140 -5.87 -1.62 -11.10
C SER A 140 -5.41 -0.26 -11.63
N VAL A 141 -4.58 0.43 -10.86
CA VAL A 141 -3.85 1.63 -11.27
C VAL A 141 -2.36 1.38 -11.08
N ALA A 142 -1.54 1.68 -12.09
CA ALA A 142 -0.10 1.50 -12.03
C ALA A 142 0.66 2.77 -12.44
N THR A 143 1.58 3.21 -11.60
CA THR A 143 2.54 4.27 -11.88
C THR A 143 3.62 3.74 -12.83
N LEU A 144 3.72 4.34 -14.01
CA LEU A 144 4.70 4.00 -15.04
C LEU A 144 5.74 5.10 -15.20
N ILE A 145 7.01 4.71 -15.21
CA ILE A 145 8.15 5.60 -15.40
C ILE A 145 8.67 5.47 -16.82
N HIS A 146 8.63 6.55 -17.58
CA HIS A 146 9.18 6.61 -18.93
C HIS A 146 10.62 7.10 -18.88
N CYS A 147 11.56 6.28 -19.32
CA CYS A 147 12.99 6.57 -19.30
C CYS A 147 13.46 7.19 -20.62
N GLN A 148 14.56 7.95 -20.58
CA GLN A 148 15.14 8.60 -21.77
C GLN A 148 15.70 7.58 -22.78
N ASN A 149 16.09 6.39 -22.33
CA ASN A 149 16.54 5.28 -23.16
C ASN A 149 15.39 4.60 -23.95
N GLY A 150 14.13 5.04 -23.75
CA GLY A 150 12.95 4.49 -24.42
C GLY A 150 12.23 3.40 -23.63
N GLU A 151 12.78 2.94 -22.50
CA GLU A 151 12.12 1.96 -21.64
C GLU A 151 10.95 2.58 -20.87
N THR A 152 9.94 1.77 -20.56
CA THR A 152 8.89 2.10 -19.61
C THR A 152 8.88 1.06 -18.51
N LEU A 153 9.10 1.50 -17.27
CA LEU A 153 9.23 0.65 -16.10
C LEU A 153 8.02 0.84 -15.17
N SER A 154 7.64 -0.21 -14.44
CA SER A 154 6.80 -0.01 -13.26
C SER A 154 7.58 0.77 -12.20
N PHE A 155 6.89 1.51 -11.35
CA PHE A 155 7.54 2.30 -10.30
C PHE A 155 8.49 1.48 -9.43
N GLN A 156 8.09 0.26 -9.02
CA GLN A 156 8.94 -0.59 -8.17
C GLN A 156 10.19 -1.10 -8.90
N HIS A 157 10.13 -1.35 -10.21
CA HIS A 157 11.35 -1.67 -10.97
C HIS A 157 12.29 -0.47 -11.03
N TYR A 158 11.76 0.73 -11.30
CA TYR A 158 12.56 1.94 -11.33
C TYR A 158 13.18 2.26 -9.95
N PHE A 159 12.37 2.21 -8.90
CA PHE A 159 12.73 2.64 -7.56
C PHE A 159 13.59 1.61 -6.80
N VAL A 160 13.22 0.33 -6.84
CA VAL A 160 13.87 -0.73 -6.06
C VAL A 160 14.94 -1.46 -6.87
N ARG A 161 14.57 -2.02 -8.04
CA ARG A 161 15.51 -2.81 -8.86
C ARG A 161 16.63 -1.94 -9.41
N ASP A 162 16.26 -0.83 -10.05
CA ASP A 162 17.18 0.03 -10.80
C ASP A 162 17.63 1.27 -10.01
N ARG A 163 17.20 1.38 -8.74
CA ARG A 163 17.67 2.40 -7.77
C ARG A 163 17.62 3.84 -8.27
N CYS A 164 16.58 4.16 -9.05
CA CYS A 164 16.39 5.45 -9.69
C CYS A 164 17.52 5.88 -10.64
N GLU A 165 18.39 4.96 -11.07
CA GLU A 165 19.53 5.27 -11.95
C GLU A 165 19.10 5.69 -13.37
N PRO A 166 18.09 5.05 -14.00
CA PRO A 166 17.65 5.49 -15.32
C PRO A 166 17.13 6.94 -15.33
N LEU A 167 17.54 7.73 -16.31
CA LEU A 167 17.05 9.11 -16.44
C LEU A 167 15.58 9.11 -16.87
N ILE A 168 14.75 9.80 -16.11
CA ILE A 168 13.31 9.91 -16.40
C ILE A 168 13.05 10.97 -17.49
N LYS A 169 12.02 10.71 -18.29
CA LYS A 169 11.45 11.62 -19.29
C LYS A 169 10.02 12.02 -18.92
N GLY A 170 9.29 11.16 -18.22
CA GLY A 170 7.92 11.42 -17.79
C GLY A 170 7.34 10.31 -16.95
N ILE A 171 6.14 10.54 -16.43
CA ILE A 171 5.37 9.62 -15.61
C ILE A 171 3.95 9.54 -16.20
N SER A 172 3.37 8.35 -16.23
CA SER A 172 1.96 8.16 -16.53
C SER A 172 1.32 7.17 -15.56
N PHE A 173 -0.01 7.14 -15.53
CA PHE A 173 -0.79 6.25 -14.67
C PHE A 173 -1.67 5.37 -15.53
N GLN A 174 -1.32 4.10 -15.63
CA GLN A 174 -2.11 3.13 -16.38
C GLN A 174 -3.36 2.77 -15.59
N GLY A 175 -4.54 2.86 -16.22
CA GLY A 175 -5.83 2.51 -15.63
C GLY A 175 -6.57 3.64 -14.92
N ILE A 176 -5.90 4.78 -14.64
CA ILE A 176 -6.49 5.87 -13.84
C ILE A 176 -7.76 6.46 -14.45
N GLU A 177 -7.83 6.57 -15.77
CA GLU A 177 -8.96 7.20 -16.48
C GLU A 177 -10.28 6.44 -16.34
N THR A 178 -10.20 5.14 -16.05
CA THR A 178 -11.37 4.27 -15.87
C THR A 178 -11.57 3.83 -14.42
N ALA A 179 -10.55 4.04 -13.57
CA ALA A 179 -10.59 3.65 -12.18
C ALA A 179 -11.66 4.44 -11.41
N ARG A 180 -12.39 3.74 -10.55
CA ARG A 180 -13.35 4.33 -9.63
C ARG A 180 -12.73 4.43 -8.26
N ARG A 181 -13.08 5.49 -7.53
CA ARG A 181 -12.71 5.57 -6.11
C ARG A 181 -13.28 4.36 -5.38
N ALA A 182 -12.53 3.83 -4.42
CA ALA A 182 -13.05 2.75 -3.56
C ALA A 182 -14.39 3.18 -2.93
N PRO A 183 -15.36 2.27 -2.74
CA PRO A 183 -16.70 2.63 -2.27
C PRO A 183 -16.71 3.48 -1.00
N GLU A 184 -15.87 3.12 -0.02
CA GLU A 184 -15.72 3.86 1.24
C GLU A 184 -15.07 5.23 1.02
N PHE A 185 -14.11 5.34 0.09
CA PHE A 185 -13.51 6.63 -0.25
C PHE A 185 -14.53 7.57 -0.89
N GLU A 186 -15.32 7.09 -1.86
CA GLU A 186 -16.38 7.86 -2.50
C GLU A 186 -17.44 8.33 -1.48
N GLN A 187 -17.80 7.47 -0.53
CA GLN A 187 -18.71 7.85 0.54
C GLN A 187 -18.13 8.98 1.40
N LEU A 188 -16.86 8.87 1.82
CA LEU A 188 -16.23 9.84 2.71
C LEU A 188 -16.22 11.26 2.13
N ILE A 189 -15.89 11.40 0.84
CA ILE A 189 -15.84 12.69 0.17
C ILE A 189 -17.23 13.25 -0.19
N ALA A 190 -18.25 12.39 -0.29
CA ALA A 190 -19.63 12.82 -0.51
C ALA A 190 -20.28 13.39 0.78
N TYR A 191 -19.71 13.12 1.96
CA TYR A 191 -20.20 13.69 3.22
C TYR A 191 -19.66 15.12 3.46
N GLY A 192 -20.59 16.01 3.82
CA GLY A 192 -20.48 17.49 3.76
C GLY A 192 -19.38 18.22 4.54
N ASP A 193 -18.55 17.52 5.32
CA ASP A 193 -17.42 18.14 6.02
C ASP A 193 -16.11 18.12 5.20
N LEU A 194 -16.06 17.32 4.11
CA LEU A 194 -14.91 17.21 3.19
C LEU A 194 -15.25 17.65 1.76
N SER A 195 -16.52 17.98 1.49
CA SER A 195 -17.03 18.27 0.14
C SER A 195 -17.00 19.76 -0.24
N GLN A 196 -16.11 20.56 0.36
CA GLN A 196 -15.99 22.00 0.06
C GLN A 196 -14.92 22.31 -0.98
#